data_AF-A0A8I0SX18-F1
#
_entry.id   AF-A0A8I0SX18-F1
#
_cell.length_a   1.000
_cell.length_b   1.000
_cell.length_c   1.000
_cell.angle_alpha   90.00
_cell.angle_beta   90.00
_cell.angle_gamma   90.00
#
_symmetry.space_group_name_H-M   'P 1'
#
loop_
_entity.id
_entity.type
_entity.pdbx_description
1 polymer ?
#
loop_
_entity_poly.entity_id
_entity_poly.type
_entity_poly.pdbx_seq_one_letter_code
_entity_poly.pdbx_strand_id
1 'polypeptide(L)'
;MTASSLLPRRAIILFFYGRSGSTFIDSLLDSHPYILNFPASAIVSFHPIFWKEHGGKPANELITTFLRHYPEVYKRSAKKNPSIFILKMREMLEGVTTISSARFLQAAFIAFNMALGRKVIPEKSILFFHLHDPNMVVQTEAILNDFQDTLMLYMIRDPIQSLGSHFAHYYVERKSQNIMQLRGHETLEWILQGILLRGIVPVNEYAQRCRAIRFEDAKLHPEKTLRGLCAWLEIPWDDILLSPTKDGEPDSGMETSTGRIQGFDRAALYKQHKEYITPFDRFRFRVLTAPKYRFWGYKLNSFYSWKLTRWLTFPLLLLSTRMERLLRQTTWKRYEFIDSGGSRIPGYNVYQVWLRLRLLLVTAWQSTFFEIREEVPVLEESPTSGYAVTTENIASALIREAVALVCAKEFDAGYMIVRDFIKRNPTPPEKIYLILGRITQAMLENELRPDLVSEVMSLFDKAMVFFPKNTDIRFVLGQIHLTLKNTQSAEQCFASGLAIDPDHVDILREMALLKMNDPHRINEAREHLLALVRMKIDDVNAWSLLGLIAKSRGDHDLQDTACFQVKNYQPDHHCLPTLEKKAPSS
;
A
#
# COMPACT_ATOMS: atom_id res chain seq x y z
N MET A 1 26.33 33.55 0.27
CA MET A 1 25.11 32.78 -0.02
C MET A 1 25.55 31.35 -0.33
N THR A 2 25.50 30.46 0.65
CA THR A 2 25.92 29.07 0.51
C THR A 2 24.87 28.32 -0.31
N ALA A 3 25.30 27.68 -1.40
CA ALA A 3 24.44 26.93 -2.31
C ALA A 3 23.94 25.63 -1.66
N SER A 4 22.93 25.71 -0.80
CA SER A 4 21.96 24.62 -0.70
C SER A 4 21.04 24.73 -1.91
N SER A 5 21.55 24.37 -3.10
CA SER A 5 20.73 24.22 -4.30
C SER A 5 19.56 23.30 -3.95
N LEU A 6 18.34 23.74 -4.24
CA LEU A 6 17.12 23.02 -3.88
C LEU A 6 17.13 21.67 -4.60
N LEU A 7 17.39 20.58 -3.86
CA LEU A 7 17.38 19.23 -4.43
C LEU A 7 15.96 18.81 -4.83
N PRO A 8 15.81 17.90 -5.82
CA PRO A 8 14.50 17.41 -6.25
C PRO A 8 13.80 16.73 -5.08
N ARG A 9 12.60 17.21 -4.75
CA ARG A 9 11.75 16.65 -3.67
C ARG A 9 10.70 15.68 -4.19
N ARG A 10 10.29 15.85 -5.45
CA ARG A 10 9.24 15.06 -6.09
C ARG A 10 9.83 13.78 -6.68
N ALA A 11 9.09 12.69 -6.53
CA ALA A 11 9.44 11.40 -7.11
C ALA A 11 8.23 10.77 -7.83
N ILE A 12 8.52 9.88 -8.78
CA ILE A 12 7.52 9.02 -9.41
C ILE A 12 8.03 7.59 -9.31
N ILE A 13 7.16 6.69 -8.86
CA ILE A 13 7.41 5.25 -8.91
C ILE A 13 6.64 4.67 -10.09
N LEU A 14 7.34 4.03 -11.01
CA LEU A 14 6.74 3.25 -12.08
C LEU A 14 6.61 1.78 -11.66
N PHE A 15 5.38 1.28 -11.65
CA PHE A 15 5.01 -0.11 -11.48
C PHE A 15 4.61 -0.76 -12.80
N PHE A 16 4.78 -2.09 -12.87
CA PHE A 16 4.36 -2.87 -14.01
C PHE A 16 3.28 -3.90 -13.63
N TYR A 17 2.46 -4.25 -14.61
CA TYR A 17 1.44 -5.28 -14.52
C TYR A 17 1.69 -6.35 -15.60
N GLY A 18 2.43 -7.40 -15.22
CA GLY A 18 2.82 -8.48 -16.13
C GLY A 18 3.76 -8.00 -17.25
N ARG A 19 3.33 -8.10 -18.51
CA ARG A 19 4.06 -7.51 -19.66
C ARG A 19 3.24 -6.41 -20.30
N SER A 20 3.12 -5.30 -19.56
CA SER A 20 2.37 -4.11 -19.91
C SER A 20 3.21 -2.97 -20.51
N GLY A 21 4.50 -3.17 -20.75
CA GLY A 21 5.36 -2.16 -21.39
C GLY A 21 5.91 -1.09 -20.44
N SER A 22 6.24 -1.43 -19.19
CA SER A 22 6.90 -0.49 -18.27
C SER A 22 8.27 -0.01 -18.81
N THR A 23 9.03 -0.88 -19.47
CA THR A 23 10.27 -0.47 -20.15
C THR A 23 10.04 0.47 -21.32
N PHE A 24 8.85 0.43 -21.93
CA PHE A 24 8.49 1.34 -23.01
C PHE A 24 8.17 2.72 -22.46
N ILE A 25 7.36 2.85 -21.39
CA ILE A 25 7.12 4.17 -20.79
C ILE A 25 8.39 4.77 -20.18
N ASP A 26 9.26 3.94 -19.61
CA ASP A 26 10.61 4.34 -19.15
C ASP A 26 11.43 4.95 -20.29
N SER A 27 11.43 4.33 -21.49
CA SER A 27 12.15 4.87 -22.64
C SER A 27 11.50 6.13 -23.23
N LEU A 28 10.18 6.33 -23.06
CA LEU A 28 9.53 7.58 -23.47
C LEU A 28 9.85 8.75 -22.53
N LEU A 29 10.01 8.50 -21.23
CA LEU A 29 10.36 9.53 -20.24
C LEU A 29 11.86 9.81 -20.19
N ASP A 30 12.68 8.92 -20.77
CA ASP A 30 14.12 9.11 -20.86
C ASP A 30 14.46 10.38 -21.64
N SER A 31 15.40 11.15 -21.09
CA SER A 31 15.85 12.44 -21.64
C SER A 31 14.85 13.59 -21.57
N HIS A 32 13.67 13.40 -20.98
CA HIS A 32 12.77 14.52 -20.71
C HIS A 32 13.43 15.54 -19.75
N PRO A 33 13.41 16.86 -20.02
CA PRO A 33 14.19 17.85 -19.25
C PRO A 33 13.85 17.92 -17.75
N TYR A 34 12.65 17.48 -17.38
CA TYR A 34 12.15 17.50 -16.01
C TYR A 34 12.20 16.13 -15.32
N ILE A 35 12.59 15.06 -16.01
CA ILE A 35 12.62 13.71 -15.44
C ILE A 35 14.07 13.24 -15.31
N LEU A 36 14.47 12.86 -14.10
CA LEU A 36 15.77 12.24 -13.86
C LEU A 36 15.56 10.73 -13.81
N ASN A 37 15.98 10.06 -14.88
CA ASN A 37 16.00 8.60 -14.94
C ASN A 37 17.26 8.04 -14.28
N PHE A 38 17.18 6.80 -13.81
CA PHE A 38 18.29 6.07 -13.22
C PHE A 38 18.20 4.58 -13.57
N PRO A 39 19.32 3.82 -13.58
CA PRO A 39 19.27 2.40 -13.85
C PRO A 39 18.35 1.62 -12.90
N ALA A 40 17.28 1.03 -13.44
CA ALA A 40 16.28 0.28 -12.68
C ALA A 40 16.88 -0.89 -11.86
N SER A 41 17.92 -1.56 -12.39
CA SER A 41 18.66 -2.62 -11.69
C SER A 41 19.29 -2.15 -10.38
N ALA A 42 19.72 -0.89 -10.31
CA ALA A 42 20.31 -0.31 -9.11
C ALA A 42 19.23 0.08 -8.10
N ILE A 43 18.11 0.64 -8.57
CA ILE A 43 17.00 1.06 -7.72
C ILE A 43 16.36 -0.12 -6.98
N VAL A 44 16.15 -1.22 -7.70
CA VAL A 44 15.40 -2.39 -7.24
C VAL A 44 15.95 -2.99 -5.93
N SER A 45 17.26 -2.93 -5.70
CA SER A 45 17.90 -3.45 -4.49
C SER A 45 18.50 -2.37 -3.59
N PHE A 46 18.30 -1.08 -3.92
CA PHE A 46 18.98 0.00 -3.23
C PHE A 46 18.67 0.05 -1.73
N HIS A 47 17.41 0.19 -1.32
CA HIS A 47 17.08 0.24 0.11
C HIS A 47 17.22 -1.11 0.83
N PRO A 48 16.63 -2.22 0.33
CA PRO A 48 16.57 -3.46 1.11
C PRO A 48 17.93 -4.16 1.25
N ILE A 49 18.88 -3.90 0.35
CA ILE A 49 20.20 -4.54 0.34
C ILE A 49 21.28 -3.47 0.55
N PHE A 50 21.54 -2.61 -0.44
CA PHE A 50 22.72 -1.74 -0.43
C PHE A 50 22.70 -0.74 0.74
N TRP A 51 21.61 0.01 0.91
CA TRP A 51 21.50 1.04 1.93
C TRP A 51 21.52 0.45 3.33
N LYS A 52 20.82 -0.67 3.53
CA LYS A 52 20.81 -1.41 4.80
C LYS A 52 22.21 -1.86 5.22
N GLU A 53 23.03 -2.33 4.28
CA GLU A 53 24.37 -2.86 4.57
C GLU A 53 25.46 -1.78 4.61
N HIS A 54 25.28 -0.66 3.91
CA HIS A 54 26.36 0.29 3.65
C HIS A 54 26.05 1.75 3.98
N GLY A 55 24.79 2.12 4.24
CA GLY A 55 24.36 3.53 4.39
C GLY A 55 25.07 4.32 5.49
N GLY A 56 25.66 3.64 6.49
CA GLY A 56 26.45 4.26 7.55
C GLY A 56 27.91 4.60 7.18
N LYS A 57 28.36 4.28 5.96
CA LYS A 57 29.75 4.53 5.53
C LYS A 57 30.00 6.02 5.21
N PRO A 58 31.24 6.52 5.35
CA PRO A 58 31.61 7.87 4.89
C PRO A 58 31.38 8.06 3.39
N ALA A 59 31.10 9.30 2.96
CA ALA A 59 30.72 9.65 1.58
C ALA A 59 31.59 8.98 0.50
N ASN A 60 32.91 9.12 0.60
CA ASN A 60 33.84 8.59 -0.41
C ASN A 60 33.84 7.06 -0.48
N GLU A 61 33.72 6.39 0.67
CA GLU A 61 33.65 4.94 0.73
C GLU A 61 32.30 4.45 0.21
N LEU A 62 31.22 5.16 0.54
CA LEU A 62 29.86 4.85 0.10
C LEU A 62 29.74 4.94 -1.43
N ILE A 63 30.27 6.01 -2.05
CA ILE A 63 30.29 6.18 -3.52
C ILE A 63 31.06 5.01 -4.18
N THR A 64 32.23 4.68 -3.65
CA THR A 64 33.07 3.61 -4.22
C THR A 64 32.39 2.25 -4.07
N THR A 65 31.77 1.99 -2.92
CA THR A 65 31.01 0.75 -2.67
C THR A 65 29.79 0.66 -3.58
N PHE A 66 29.08 1.77 -3.79
CA PHE A 66 27.92 1.84 -4.69
C PHE A 66 28.28 1.46 -6.13
N LEU A 67 29.37 2.01 -6.68
CA LEU A 67 29.80 1.70 -8.04
C LEU A 67 30.31 0.25 -8.21
N ARG A 68 30.84 -0.37 -7.15
CA ARG A 68 31.20 -1.79 -7.15
C ARG A 68 29.96 -2.68 -7.10
N HIS A 69 28.96 -2.30 -6.31
CA HIS A 69 27.72 -3.06 -6.16
C HIS A 69 26.85 -2.95 -7.42
N TYR A 70 26.86 -1.79 -8.10
CA TYR A 70 26.08 -1.49 -9.30
C TYR A 70 26.97 -1.09 -10.48
N PRO A 71 27.74 -2.04 -11.04
CA PRO A 71 28.71 -1.75 -12.10
C PRO A 71 28.05 -1.21 -13.37
N GLU A 72 26.76 -1.47 -13.60
CA GLU A 72 26.01 -0.92 -14.72
C GLU A 72 25.80 0.60 -14.63
N VAL A 73 25.72 1.17 -13.42
CA VAL A 73 25.64 2.64 -13.24
C VAL A 73 26.92 3.26 -13.77
N TYR A 74 28.07 2.69 -13.38
CA TYR A 74 29.36 3.11 -13.92
C TYR A 74 29.42 2.92 -15.43
N LYS A 75 29.11 1.73 -15.95
CA LYS A 75 29.19 1.44 -17.40
C LYS A 75 28.31 2.37 -18.24
N ARG A 76 27.10 2.70 -17.78
CA ARG A 76 26.16 3.58 -18.49
C ARG A 76 26.59 5.05 -18.43
N SER A 77 26.98 5.53 -17.25
CA SER A 77 27.48 6.91 -17.08
C SER A 77 28.84 7.13 -17.77
N ALA A 78 29.69 6.11 -17.80
CA ALA A 78 31.02 6.14 -18.42
C ALA A 78 30.99 6.20 -19.95
N LYS A 79 29.85 5.94 -20.61
CA LYS A 79 29.73 6.04 -22.08
C LYS A 79 30.07 7.43 -22.62
N LYS A 80 29.88 8.48 -21.80
CA LYS A 80 30.18 9.86 -22.19
C LYS A 80 31.25 10.50 -21.30
N ASN A 81 31.12 10.45 -19.97
CA ASN A 81 32.12 11.05 -19.07
C ASN A 81 32.16 10.39 -17.67
N PRO A 82 33.01 9.38 -17.44
CA PRO A 82 33.02 8.61 -16.19
C PRO A 82 33.38 9.45 -14.95
N SER A 83 34.19 10.48 -15.13
CA SER A 83 34.66 11.34 -14.04
C SER A 83 33.57 12.25 -13.51
N ILE A 84 32.62 12.68 -14.36
CA ILE A 84 31.54 13.60 -13.96
C ILE A 84 30.67 12.99 -12.86
N PHE A 85 30.32 11.71 -12.96
CA PHE A 85 29.49 11.06 -11.95
C PHE A 85 30.16 11.13 -10.57
N ILE A 86 31.41 10.68 -10.47
CA ILE A 86 32.14 10.63 -9.20
C ILE A 86 32.39 12.04 -8.65
N LEU A 87 32.80 12.98 -9.51
CA LEU A 87 33.05 14.36 -9.12
C LEU A 87 31.79 15.00 -8.55
N LYS A 88 30.65 14.85 -9.23
CA LYS A 88 29.38 15.42 -8.77
C LYS A 88 28.83 14.76 -7.52
N MET A 89 28.98 13.45 -7.37
CA MET A 89 28.65 12.76 -6.13
C MET A 89 29.46 13.32 -4.94
N ARG A 90 30.77 13.53 -5.12
CA ARG A 90 31.63 14.09 -4.08
C ARG A 90 31.24 15.52 -3.71
N GLU A 91 31.07 16.38 -4.70
CA GLU A 91 30.65 17.78 -4.51
C GLU A 91 29.31 17.88 -3.75
N MET A 92 28.33 17.05 -4.10
CA MET A 92 27.00 17.10 -3.48
C MET A 92 26.94 16.51 -2.07
N LEU A 93 27.91 15.67 -1.70
CA LEU A 93 28.00 15.01 -0.39
C LEU A 93 29.11 15.62 0.48
N GLU A 94 29.84 16.60 -0.03
CA GLU A 94 30.89 17.31 0.71
C GLU A 94 30.31 18.04 1.92
N GLY A 95 30.95 17.89 3.09
CA GLY A 95 30.51 18.53 4.33
C GLY A 95 29.22 17.96 4.95
N VAL A 96 28.62 16.91 4.37
CA VAL A 96 27.43 16.25 4.95
C VAL A 96 27.88 15.24 6.00
N THR A 97 27.56 15.52 7.28
CA THR A 97 27.96 14.68 8.43
C THR A 97 27.22 13.35 8.50
N THR A 98 25.91 13.36 8.23
CA THR A 98 25.06 12.16 8.16
C THR A 98 24.32 12.13 6.82
N ILE A 99 24.61 11.12 6.01
CA ILE A 99 24.03 10.98 4.67
C ILE A 99 22.78 10.11 4.79
N SER A 100 21.61 10.69 4.50
CA SER A 100 20.38 9.92 4.36
C SER A 100 20.28 9.25 2.99
N SER A 101 19.42 8.23 2.86
CA SER A 101 19.14 7.54 1.60
C SER A 101 18.61 8.52 0.56
N ALA A 102 17.69 9.39 0.97
CA ALA A 102 17.15 10.46 0.14
C ALA A 102 18.26 11.35 -0.44
N ARG A 103 19.19 11.82 0.42
CA ARG A 103 20.29 12.70 -0.01
C ARG A 103 21.24 12.00 -0.97
N PHE A 104 21.55 10.73 -0.71
CA PHE A 104 22.40 9.93 -1.59
C PHE A 104 21.74 9.68 -2.95
N LEU A 105 20.45 9.33 -2.97
CA LEU A 105 19.69 9.09 -4.20
C LEU A 105 19.57 10.37 -5.03
N GLN A 106 19.24 11.51 -4.42
CA GLN A 106 19.21 12.80 -5.13
C GLN A 106 20.56 13.09 -5.80
N ALA A 107 21.67 12.89 -5.08
CA ALA A 107 23.01 13.05 -5.64
C ALA A 107 23.27 12.07 -6.79
N ALA A 108 22.92 10.79 -6.62
CA ALA A 108 23.14 9.76 -7.64
C ALA A 108 22.36 10.04 -8.92
N PHE A 109 21.09 10.41 -8.83
CA PHE A 109 20.25 10.75 -9.97
C PHE A 109 20.78 11.98 -10.73
N ILE A 110 21.16 13.04 -10.01
CA ILE A 110 21.70 14.26 -10.61
C ILE A 110 23.04 13.95 -11.28
N ALA A 111 23.97 13.30 -10.57
CA ALA A 111 25.29 12.97 -11.08
C ALA A 111 25.21 12.05 -12.32
N PHE A 112 24.28 11.08 -12.32
CA PHE A 112 24.08 10.18 -13.46
C PHE A 112 23.58 10.92 -14.70
N ASN A 113 22.55 11.77 -14.56
CA ASN A 113 22.00 12.52 -15.68
C ASN A 113 23.00 13.57 -16.22
N MET A 114 23.77 14.22 -15.34
CA MET A 114 24.87 15.12 -15.76
C MET A 114 25.99 14.35 -16.48
N ALA A 115 26.32 13.14 -16.05
CA ALA A 115 27.32 12.30 -16.73
C ALA A 115 26.87 11.84 -18.12
N LEU A 116 25.55 11.74 -18.36
CA LEU A 116 24.97 11.54 -19.69
C LEU A 116 24.97 12.82 -20.57
N GLY A 117 25.44 13.95 -20.05
CA GLY A 117 25.46 15.23 -20.74
C GLY A 117 24.14 16.00 -20.71
N ARG A 118 23.20 15.61 -19.83
CA ARG A 118 21.89 16.28 -19.72
C ARG A 118 22.01 17.55 -18.88
N LYS A 119 21.26 18.58 -19.26
CA LYS A 119 21.08 19.78 -18.44
C LYS A 119 20.09 19.45 -17.33
N VAL A 120 20.54 19.51 -16.08
CA VAL A 120 19.73 19.21 -14.90
C VAL A 120 19.36 20.50 -14.19
N ILE A 121 18.09 20.66 -13.84
CA ILE A 121 17.57 21.76 -13.03
C ILE A 121 16.96 21.12 -11.75
N PRO A 122 17.78 20.87 -10.71
CA PRO A 122 17.39 20.05 -9.56
C PRO A 122 16.04 20.39 -8.94
N GLU A 123 15.74 21.69 -8.83
CA GLU A 123 14.57 22.24 -8.15
C GLU A 123 13.25 21.96 -8.89
N LYS A 124 13.33 21.69 -10.20
CA LYS A 124 12.19 21.38 -11.08
C LYS A 124 12.17 19.91 -11.52
N SER A 125 13.24 19.17 -11.23
CA SER A 125 13.39 17.78 -11.62
C SER A 125 12.54 16.85 -10.75
N ILE A 126 12.02 15.79 -11.36
CA ILE A 126 11.34 14.68 -10.69
C ILE A 126 12.23 13.44 -10.76
N LEU A 127 12.40 12.76 -9.63
CA LEU A 127 13.15 11.49 -9.57
C LEU A 127 12.29 10.34 -10.06
N PHE A 128 12.74 9.62 -11.10
CA PHE A 128 11.98 8.52 -11.67
C PHE A 128 12.50 7.15 -11.25
N PHE A 129 11.74 6.47 -10.40
CA PHE A 129 12.03 5.15 -9.86
C PHE A 129 11.28 4.07 -10.64
N HIS A 130 11.96 3.35 -11.52
CA HIS A 130 11.38 2.18 -12.19
C HIS A 130 11.53 0.94 -11.30
N LEU A 131 10.43 0.51 -10.67
CA LEU A 131 10.40 -0.72 -9.88
C LEU A 131 9.95 -1.91 -10.75
N HIS A 132 10.82 -2.91 -10.84
CA HIS A 132 10.58 -4.15 -11.58
C HIS A 132 9.88 -5.25 -10.74
N ASP A 133 9.20 -4.90 -9.63
CA ASP A 133 8.15 -5.71 -8.97
C ASP A 133 7.33 -4.84 -8.00
N PRO A 134 5.99 -4.71 -8.15
CA PRO A 134 5.14 -4.06 -7.15
C PRO A 134 5.08 -4.79 -5.80
N ASN A 135 5.56 -6.04 -5.70
CA ASN A 135 5.76 -6.74 -4.42
C ASN A 135 6.93 -6.16 -3.59
N MET A 136 7.66 -5.17 -4.11
CA MET A 136 8.73 -4.50 -3.37
C MET A 136 8.16 -3.49 -2.39
N VAL A 137 7.33 -3.96 -1.46
CA VAL A 137 6.70 -3.17 -0.41
C VAL A 137 7.76 -2.41 0.38
N VAL A 138 8.82 -3.08 0.81
CA VAL A 138 9.94 -2.46 1.55
C VAL A 138 10.61 -1.34 0.76
N GLN A 139 10.88 -1.54 -0.54
CA GLN A 139 11.48 -0.51 -1.39
C GLN A 139 10.50 0.64 -1.62
N THR A 140 9.21 0.34 -1.82
CA THR A 140 8.15 1.32 -2.04
C THR A 140 8.01 2.21 -0.79
N GLU A 141 7.84 1.60 0.39
CA GLU A 141 7.76 2.31 1.67
C GLU A 141 9.01 3.15 1.94
N ALA A 142 10.21 2.63 1.65
CA ALA A 142 11.44 3.39 1.80
C ALA A 142 11.49 4.63 0.90
N ILE A 143 11.08 4.50 -0.37
CA ILE A 143 10.98 5.65 -1.29
C ILE A 143 9.92 6.65 -0.79
N LEU A 144 8.76 6.19 -0.31
CA LEU A 144 7.71 7.06 0.21
C LEU A 144 8.17 7.80 1.48
N ASN A 145 8.99 7.18 2.32
CA ASN A 145 9.59 7.80 3.50
C ASN A 145 10.64 8.85 3.12
N ASP A 146 11.49 8.54 2.13
CA ASP A 146 12.51 9.47 1.63
C ASP A 146 11.90 10.66 0.86
N PHE A 147 10.83 10.41 0.11
CA PHE A 147 10.19 11.35 -0.78
C PHE A 147 8.67 11.34 -0.56
N GLN A 148 8.21 12.10 0.42
CA GLN A 148 6.77 12.21 0.71
C GLN A 148 5.97 12.79 -0.46
N ASP A 149 6.62 13.53 -1.36
CA ASP A 149 6.04 14.04 -2.61
C ASP A 149 6.17 13.02 -3.75
N THR A 150 5.69 11.80 -3.53
CA THR A 150 5.75 10.71 -4.53
C THR A 150 4.41 10.47 -5.22
N LEU A 151 4.47 10.36 -6.55
CA LEU A 151 3.40 9.87 -7.43
C LEU A 151 3.66 8.42 -7.83
N MET A 152 2.61 7.65 -8.12
CA MET A 152 2.70 6.24 -8.49
C MET A 152 2.03 5.99 -9.83
N LEU A 153 2.83 5.59 -10.82
CA LEU A 153 2.39 5.32 -12.18
C LEU A 153 2.38 3.82 -12.44
N TYR A 154 1.28 3.30 -12.96
CA TYR A 154 1.16 1.90 -13.36
C TYR A 154 1.08 1.80 -14.88
N MET A 155 1.93 0.98 -15.49
CA MET A 155 1.65 0.50 -16.83
C MET A 155 0.75 -0.73 -16.72
N ILE A 156 -0.46 -0.65 -17.29
CA ILE A 156 -1.44 -1.74 -17.34
C ILE A 156 -1.72 -2.14 -18.79
N ARG A 157 -2.33 -3.32 -18.96
CA ARG A 157 -2.66 -3.90 -20.26
C ARG A 157 -3.83 -4.86 -20.09
N ASP A 158 -4.55 -5.21 -21.16
CA ASP A 158 -5.55 -6.29 -21.13
C ASP A 158 -5.00 -7.51 -20.35
N PRO A 159 -5.68 -7.96 -19.27
CA PRO A 159 -5.17 -9.02 -18.40
C PRO A 159 -4.78 -10.31 -19.11
N ILE A 160 -5.56 -10.71 -20.13
CA ILE A 160 -5.33 -11.96 -20.86
C ILE A 160 -4.16 -11.80 -21.84
N GLN A 161 -4.05 -10.66 -22.50
CA GLN A 161 -2.88 -10.35 -23.33
C GLN A 161 -1.60 -10.28 -22.48
N SER A 162 -1.66 -9.62 -21.32
CA SER A 162 -0.52 -9.52 -20.40
C SER A 162 -0.10 -10.90 -19.91
N LEU A 163 -1.05 -11.77 -19.51
CA LEU A 163 -0.79 -13.15 -19.12
C LEU A 163 -0.10 -13.96 -20.23
N GLY A 164 -0.66 -13.91 -21.45
CA GLY A 164 -0.14 -14.67 -22.59
C GLY A 164 1.26 -14.22 -22.99
N SER A 165 1.47 -12.90 -23.06
CA SER A 165 2.78 -12.32 -23.38
C SER A 165 3.82 -12.65 -22.30
N HIS A 166 3.44 -12.58 -21.03
CA HIS A 166 4.32 -12.88 -19.90
C HIS A 166 4.78 -14.33 -19.92
N PHE A 167 3.84 -15.27 -20.09
CA PHE A 167 4.17 -16.69 -20.22
C PHE A 167 5.04 -16.98 -21.44
N ALA A 168 4.70 -16.42 -22.61
CA ALA A 168 5.44 -16.61 -23.86
C ALA A 168 6.91 -16.19 -23.74
N HIS A 169 7.18 -15.04 -23.11
CA HIS A 169 8.54 -14.54 -22.89
C HIS A 169 9.42 -15.56 -22.14
N TYR A 170 8.93 -16.09 -21.03
CA TYR A 170 9.69 -17.07 -20.25
C TYR A 170 9.73 -18.46 -20.90
N TYR A 171 8.68 -18.84 -21.63
CA TYR A 171 8.58 -20.15 -22.25
C TYR A 171 9.43 -20.28 -23.53
N VAL A 172 9.55 -19.22 -24.34
CA VAL A 172 10.25 -19.27 -25.64
C VAL A 172 11.59 -18.56 -25.62
N GLU A 173 11.66 -17.34 -25.06
CA GLU A 173 12.78 -16.41 -25.29
C GLU A 173 14.00 -16.70 -24.40
N ARG A 174 13.81 -17.45 -23.30
CA ARG A 174 14.91 -17.89 -22.43
C ARG A 174 15.26 -19.37 -22.56
N LYS A 175 14.96 -20.05 -23.68
CA LYS A 175 15.40 -21.44 -23.91
C LYS A 175 16.90 -21.69 -23.71
N SER A 176 17.75 -20.66 -23.80
CA SER A 176 19.20 -20.73 -23.53
C SER A 176 19.59 -20.66 -22.05
N GLN A 177 18.67 -20.30 -21.15
CA GLN A 177 18.86 -20.30 -19.70
C GLN A 177 17.76 -21.18 -19.09
N ASN A 178 18.09 -22.40 -18.63
CA ASN A 178 17.20 -23.47 -18.17
C ASN A 178 16.13 -23.14 -17.09
N ILE A 179 15.83 -21.87 -16.77
CA ILE A 179 14.87 -21.41 -15.76
C ILE A 179 13.48 -22.02 -15.96
N MET A 180 12.92 -22.05 -17.17
CA MET A 180 11.57 -22.60 -17.38
C MET A 180 11.54 -24.13 -17.31
N GLN A 181 12.67 -24.79 -17.59
CA GLN A 181 12.83 -26.24 -17.40
C GLN A 181 12.99 -26.59 -15.91
N LEU A 182 13.62 -25.71 -15.13
CA LEU A 182 13.95 -25.93 -13.71
C LEU A 182 12.91 -25.40 -12.73
N ARG A 183 12.26 -24.27 -13.04
CA ARG A 183 11.38 -23.48 -12.16
C ARG A 183 10.09 -23.03 -12.87
N GLY A 184 9.65 -23.77 -13.90
CA GLY A 184 8.54 -23.34 -14.75
C GLY A 184 7.22 -23.15 -14.01
N HIS A 185 6.92 -23.99 -13.02
CA HIS A 185 5.69 -23.86 -12.24
C HIS A 185 5.72 -22.68 -11.27
N GLU A 186 6.85 -22.41 -10.62
CA GLU A 186 7.03 -21.21 -9.78
C GLU A 186 6.95 -19.93 -10.61
N THR A 187 7.50 -19.97 -11.82
CA THR A 187 7.39 -18.87 -12.78
C THR A 187 5.94 -18.64 -13.17
N LEU A 188 5.16 -19.70 -13.44
CA LEU A 188 3.73 -19.59 -13.72
C LEU A 188 2.95 -19.07 -12.51
N GLU A 189 3.27 -19.51 -11.30
CA GLU A 189 2.67 -19.01 -10.06
C GLU A 189 2.90 -17.51 -9.91
N TRP A 190 4.15 -17.05 -10.05
CA TRP A 190 4.50 -15.63 -9.99
C TRP A 190 3.79 -14.81 -11.08
N ILE A 191 3.72 -15.32 -12.32
CA ILE A 191 2.98 -14.67 -13.41
C ILE A 191 1.49 -14.54 -13.06
N LEU A 192 0.85 -15.62 -12.61
CA LEU A 192 -0.57 -15.62 -12.27
C LEU A 192 -0.88 -14.74 -11.07
N GLN A 193 -0.04 -14.77 -10.03
CA GLN A 193 -0.14 -13.86 -8.90
C GLN A 193 -0.07 -12.42 -9.39
N GLY A 194 0.83 -12.17 -10.34
CA GLY A 194 0.98 -10.87 -10.98
C GLY A 194 -0.27 -10.36 -11.69
N ILE A 195 -0.93 -11.24 -12.45
CA ILE A 195 -2.11 -10.88 -13.24
C ILE A 195 -3.37 -10.79 -12.38
N LEU A 196 -3.53 -11.70 -11.42
CA LEU A 196 -4.77 -11.84 -10.65
C LEU A 196 -4.82 -10.90 -9.45
N LEU A 197 -3.71 -10.71 -8.75
CA LEU A 197 -3.71 -10.03 -7.45
C LEU A 197 -3.12 -8.62 -7.48
N ARG A 198 -2.35 -8.25 -8.52
CA ARG A 198 -1.69 -6.93 -8.63
C ARG A 198 -2.49 -5.94 -9.48
N GLY A 199 -2.00 -4.71 -9.59
CA GLY A 199 -2.71 -3.60 -10.25
C GLY A 199 -3.66 -2.83 -9.32
N ILE A 200 -3.46 -3.00 -8.01
CA ILE A 200 -4.17 -2.32 -6.94
C ILE A 200 -3.32 -1.19 -6.35
N VAL A 201 -3.97 -0.26 -5.66
CA VAL A 201 -3.29 0.77 -4.87
C VAL A 201 -2.45 0.10 -3.76
N PRO A 202 -1.14 0.41 -3.64
CA PRO A 202 -0.26 -0.29 -2.69
C PRO A 202 -0.40 0.25 -1.27
N VAL A 203 -0.67 1.55 -1.13
CA VAL A 203 -0.88 2.24 0.15
C VAL A 203 -2.10 3.14 0.00
N ASN A 204 -3.17 2.88 0.76
CA ASN A 204 -4.45 3.57 0.60
C ASN A 204 -4.34 5.10 0.73
N GLU A 205 -3.43 5.59 1.59
CA GLU A 205 -3.16 7.03 1.75
C GLU A 205 -2.69 7.72 0.46
N TYR A 206 -2.14 6.94 -0.48
CA TYR A 206 -1.64 7.42 -1.76
C TYR A 206 -2.56 7.05 -2.94
N ALA A 207 -3.77 6.54 -2.70
CA ALA A 207 -4.71 6.12 -3.75
C ALA A 207 -4.92 7.20 -4.82
N GLN A 208 -5.06 8.46 -4.40
CA GLN A 208 -5.25 9.60 -5.32
C GLN A 208 -4.01 9.95 -6.14
N ARG A 209 -2.82 9.54 -5.66
CA ARG A 209 -1.53 9.71 -6.34
C ARG A 209 -1.15 8.52 -7.22
N CYS A 210 -2.04 7.54 -7.33
CA CYS A 210 -1.90 6.41 -8.24
C CYS A 210 -2.65 6.66 -9.54
N ARG A 211 -2.00 6.53 -10.69
CA ARG A 211 -2.67 6.47 -12.00
C ARG A 211 -2.10 5.36 -12.85
N ALA A 212 -2.93 4.80 -13.73
CA ALA A 212 -2.52 3.78 -14.68
C ALA A 212 -2.60 4.30 -16.12
N ILE A 213 -1.59 3.98 -16.92
CA ILE A 213 -1.62 4.14 -18.38
C ILE A 213 -1.86 2.77 -19.00
N ARG A 214 -2.87 2.70 -19.88
CA ARG A 214 -3.10 1.50 -20.70
C ARG A 214 -2.07 1.45 -21.82
N PHE A 215 -1.46 0.29 -21.97
CA PHE A 215 -0.52 0.00 -23.05
C PHE A 215 -1.15 0.27 -24.44
N GLU A 216 -2.43 -0.07 -24.59
CA GLU A 216 -3.21 0.15 -25.79
C GLU A 216 -3.33 1.65 -26.12
N ASP A 217 -3.64 2.50 -25.14
CA ASP A 217 -3.78 3.95 -25.33
C ASP A 217 -2.44 4.59 -25.68
N ALA A 218 -1.37 4.21 -24.96
CA ALA A 218 -0.01 4.70 -25.23
C ALA A 218 0.49 4.35 -26.63
N LYS A 219 -0.05 3.30 -27.27
CA LYS A 219 0.33 2.86 -28.62
C LYS A 219 -0.59 3.39 -29.72
N LEU A 220 -1.88 3.54 -29.44
CA LEU A 220 -2.88 3.99 -30.42
C LEU A 220 -3.03 5.51 -30.45
N HIS A 221 -2.92 6.15 -29.29
CA HIS A 221 -3.11 7.58 -29.09
C HIS A 221 -1.95 8.17 -28.25
N PRO A 222 -0.70 8.05 -28.73
CA PRO A 222 0.50 8.36 -27.94
C PRO A 222 0.55 9.81 -27.46
N GLU A 223 0.37 10.77 -28.36
CA GLU A 223 0.39 12.20 -28.00
C GLU A 223 -0.68 12.53 -26.95
N LYS A 224 -1.92 12.08 -27.16
CA LYS A 224 -3.02 12.30 -26.22
C LYS A 224 -2.69 11.73 -24.83
N THR A 225 -2.21 10.49 -24.80
CA THR A 225 -1.86 9.78 -23.56
C THR A 225 -0.72 10.47 -22.82
N LEU A 226 0.33 10.86 -23.54
CA LEU A 226 1.51 11.47 -22.96
C LEU A 226 1.28 12.93 -22.54
N ARG A 227 0.40 13.68 -23.25
CA ARG A 227 -0.06 15.00 -22.78
C ARG A 227 -0.83 14.89 -21.47
N GLY A 228 -1.69 13.87 -21.34
CA GLY A 228 -2.35 13.56 -20.06
C GLY A 228 -1.34 13.24 -18.95
N LEU A 229 -0.29 12.49 -19.28
CA LEU A 229 0.79 12.18 -18.33
C LEU A 229 1.54 13.45 -17.90
N CYS A 230 1.94 14.32 -18.84
CA CYS A 230 2.57 15.60 -18.54
C CYS A 230 1.70 16.48 -17.63
N ALA A 231 0.40 16.59 -17.94
CA ALA A 231 -0.55 17.36 -17.14
C ALA A 231 -0.66 16.81 -15.71
N TRP A 232 -0.73 15.48 -15.56
CA TRP A 232 -0.81 14.82 -14.25
C TRP A 232 0.49 14.98 -13.43
N LEU A 233 1.64 14.93 -14.10
CA LEU A 233 2.96 15.15 -13.50
C LEU A 233 3.30 16.62 -13.25
N GLU A 234 2.50 17.55 -13.80
CA GLU A 234 2.72 18.99 -13.79
C GLU A 234 4.05 19.40 -14.47
N ILE A 235 4.41 18.72 -15.56
CA ILE A 235 5.59 19.03 -16.36
C ILE A 235 5.20 19.56 -17.74
N PRO A 236 6.02 20.43 -18.37
CA PRO A 236 5.78 20.86 -19.74
C PRO A 236 5.78 19.68 -20.71
N TRP A 237 5.04 19.82 -21.81
CA TRP A 237 5.17 18.93 -22.96
C TRP A 237 6.54 19.11 -23.63
N ASP A 238 7.15 18.01 -24.03
CA ASP A 238 8.36 17.98 -24.86
C ASP A 238 8.20 16.88 -25.93
N ASP A 239 8.56 17.18 -27.17
CA ASP A 239 8.41 16.25 -28.29
C ASP A 239 9.34 15.01 -28.17
N ILE A 240 10.33 15.05 -27.28
CA ILE A 240 11.16 13.88 -26.94
C ILE A 240 10.32 12.70 -26.46
N LEU A 241 9.15 12.95 -25.88
CA LEU A 241 8.21 11.91 -25.42
C LEU A 241 7.69 11.04 -26.57
N LEU A 242 7.81 11.48 -27.82
CA LEU A 242 7.46 10.71 -29.02
C LEU A 242 8.67 10.01 -29.66
N SER A 243 9.85 10.12 -29.04
CA SER A 243 11.11 9.58 -29.53
C SER A 243 11.80 8.75 -28.45
N PRO A 244 11.37 7.50 -28.21
CA PRO A 244 11.88 6.70 -27.11
C PRO A 244 13.42 6.54 -27.15
N THR A 245 14.06 6.85 -26.03
CA THR A 245 15.52 6.75 -25.85
C THR A 245 15.90 5.83 -24.69
N LYS A 246 17.17 5.43 -24.68
CA LYS A 246 17.81 4.80 -23.55
C LYS A 246 19.18 5.42 -23.34
N ASP A 247 19.36 6.09 -22.21
CA ASP A 247 20.55 6.89 -21.91
C ASP A 247 20.78 8.03 -22.92
N GLY A 248 19.69 8.56 -23.51
CA GLY A 248 19.75 9.60 -24.54
C GLY A 248 20.06 9.12 -25.96
N GLU A 249 20.26 7.82 -26.17
CA GLU A 249 20.40 7.23 -27.50
C GLU A 249 19.08 6.58 -27.95
N PRO A 250 18.75 6.52 -29.24
CA PRO A 250 17.51 5.89 -29.72
C PRO A 250 17.33 4.47 -29.18
N ASP A 251 16.16 4.18 -28.59
CA ASP A 251 15.88 2.85 -28.04
C ASP A 251 15.78 1.83 -29.17
N SER A 252 16.68 0.83 -29.17
CA SER A 252 16.69 -0.25 -30.15
C SER A 252 15.48 -1.19 -30.05
N GLY A 253 14.64 -1.02 -29.02
CA GLY A 253 13.52 -1.88 -28.74
C GLY A 253 13.95 -3.20 -28.10
N MET A 254 13.01 -4.13 -28.03
CA MET A 254 13.19 -5.44 -27.41
C MET A 254 12.98 -6.55 -28.42
N GLU A 255 13.92 -7.48 -28.48
CA GLU A 255 13.74 -8.72 -29.24
C GLU A 255 12.72 -9.61 -28.51
N THR A 256 11.71 -10.10 -29.23
CA THR A 256 10.74 -11.04 -28.68
C THR A 256 10.69 -12.32 -29.51
N SER A 257 10.05 -13.34 -28.99
CA SER A 257 9.80 -14.65 -29.62
C SER A 257 9.10 -14.58 -30.98
N THR A 258 8.57 -13.41 -31.30
CA THR A 258 7.75 -13.13 -32.48
C THR A 258 8.29 -11.93 -33.26
N GLY A 259 9.56 -11.58 -33.04
CA GLY A 259 10.27 -10.48 -33.69
C GLY A 259 10.53 -9.28 -32.76
N ARG A 260 11.32 -8.33 -33.24
CA ARG A 260 11.65 -7.09 -32.55
C ARG A 260 10.45 -6.17 -32.43
N ILE A 261 10.22 -5.64 -31.23
CA ILE A 261 9.19 -4.63 -30.95
C ILE A 261 9.92 -3.34 -30.56
N GLN A 262 9.64 -2.24 -31.26
CA GLN A 262 10.31 -0.95 -31.05
C GLN A 262 9.32 0.20 -31.03
N GLY A 263 9.58 1.20 -30.18
CA GLY A 263 8.81 2.45 -30.14
C GLY A 263 7.31 2.22 -30.09
N PHE A 264 6.56 2.82 -31.01
CA PHE A 264 5.09 2.75 -31.08
C PHE A 264 4.54 1.58 -31.93
N ASP A 265 5.34 0.54 -32.20
CA ASP A 265 4.87 -0.66 -32.90
C ASP A 265 3.61 -1.25 -32.22
N ARG A 266 2.61 -1.57 -33.05
CA ARG A 266 1.28 -2.07 -32.71
C ARG A 266 1.17 -3.60 -32.81
N ALA A 267 2.17 -4.30 -33.34
CA ALA A 267 2.14 -5.76 -33.48
C ALA A 267 1.87 -6.47 -32.15
N ALA A 268 2.34 -5.90 -31.04
CA ALA A 268 2.09 -6.40 -29.70
C ALA A 268 0.59 -6.43 -29.33
N LEU A 269 -0.22 -5.48 -29.81
CA LEU A 269 -1.63 -5.29 -29.43
C LEU A 269 -2.56 -6.39 -29.96
N TYR A 270 -2.17 -7.04 -31.06
CA TYR A 270 -3.02 -7.99 -31.78
C TYR A 270 -2.65 -9.46 -31.51
N LYS A 271 -1.59 -9.71 -30.73
CA LYS A 271 -1.14 -11.08 -30.39
C LYS A 271 -2.13 -11.72 -29.44
N GLN A 272 -2.73 -12.83 -29.88
CA GLN A 272 -3.70 -13.55 -29.07
C GLN A 272 -3.06 -14.59 -28.16
N HIS A 273 -1.93 -15.22 -28.48
CA HIS A 273 -1.34 -16.29 -27.65
C HIS A 273 -2.24 -17.54 -27.51
N LYS A 274 -2.88 -17.98 -28.60
CA LYS A 274 -3.78 -19.15 -28.62
C LYS A 274 -3.05 -20.46 -28.32
N GLU A 275 -1.75 -20.49 -28.56
CA GLU A 275 -0.82 -21.57 -28.29
C GLU A 275 -0.60 -21.82 -26.79
N TYR A 276 -0.84 -20.81 -25.94
CA TYR A 276 -0.67 -20.90 -24.47
C TYR A 276 -1.99 -20.80 -23.72
N ILE A 277 -2.98 -20.07 -24.24
CA ILE A 277 -4.26 -19.81 -23.57
C ILE A 277 -5.42 -20.25 -24.47
N THR A 278 -6.05 -21.38 -24.12
CA THR A 278 -7.21 -21.92 -24.85
C THR A 278 -8.46 -21.06 -24.66
N PRO A 279 -9.50 -21.20 -25.51
CA PRO A 279 -10.80 -20.56 -25.26
C PRO A 279 -11.36 -20.86 -23.86
N PHE A 280 -11.16 -22.08 -23.36
CA PHE A 280 -11.56 -22.48 -22.01
C PHE A 280 -10.75 -21.76 -20.91
N ASP A 281 -9.43 -21.62 -21.09
CA ASP A 281 -8.59 -20.85 -20.17
C ASP A 281 -8.99 -19.37 -20.15
N ARG A 282 -9.23 -18.78 -21.34
CA ARG A 282 -9.69 -17.39 -21.46
C ARG A 282 -10.99 -17.14 -20.72
N PHE A 283 -11.95 -18.06 -20.84
CA PHE A 283 -13.21 -17.95 -20.12
C PHE A 283 -12.96 -17.83 -18.62
N ARG A 284 -12.20 -18.77 -18.05
CA ARG A 284 -11.90 -18.79 -16.60
C ARG A 284 -11.18 -17.53 -16.16
N PHE A 285 -10.10 -17.13 -16.85
CA PHE A 285 -9.34 -15.95 -16.47
C PHE A 285 -10.11 -14.64 -16.66
N ARG A 286 -11.00 -14.53 -17.65
CA ARG A 286 -11.87 -13.35 -17.80
C ARG A 286 -12.87 -13.22 -16.67
N VAL A 287 -13.40 -14.32 -16.14
CA VAL A 287 -14.23 -14.30 -14.93
C VAL A 287 -13.41 -13.79 -13.74
N LEU A 288 -12.22 -14.35 -13.53
CA LEU A 288 -11.34 -13.94 -12.41
C LEU A 288 -10.87 -12.49 -12.49
N THR A 289 -10.69 -11.96 -13.70
CA THR A 289 -10.20 -10.59 -13.93
C THR A 289 -11.31 -9.60 -14.30
N ALA A 290 -12.58 -10.00 -14.25
CA ALA A 290 -13.71 -9.15 -14.61
C ALA A 290 -13.74 -7.79 -13.88
N PRO A 291 -13.39 -7.69 -12.57
CA PRO A 291 -13.26 -6.39 -11.90
C PRO A 291 -12.25 -5.47 -12.59
N LYS A 292 -11.08 -6.00 -12.95
CA LYS A 292 -10.01 -5.24 -13.64
C LYS A 292 -10.46 -4.71 -14.99
N TYR A 293 -11.18 -5.52 -15.77
CA TYR A 293 -11.74 -5.06 -17.05
C TYR A 293 -12.68 -3.86 -16.85
N ARG A 294 -13.56 -3.93 -15.85
CA ARG A 294 -14.49 -2.84 -15.53
C ARG A 294 -13.75 -1.59 -15.06
N PHE A 295 -12.87 -1.71 -14.07
CA PHE A 295 -12.13 -0.58 -13.50
C PHE A 295 -11.19 0.09 -14.50
N TRP A 296 -10.53 -0.70 -15.36
CA TRP A 296 -9.61 -0.18 -16.37
C TRP A 296 -10.28 0.19 -17.70
N GLY A 297 -11.61 0.13 -17.76
CA GLY A 297 -12.38 0.53 -18.94
C GLY A 297 -12.12 -0.34 -20.18
N TYR A 298 -11.75 -1.62 -20.00
CA TYR A 298 -11.67 -2.58 -21.10
C TYR A 298 -13.06 -3.17 -21.39
N LYS A 299 -13.36 -3.39 -22.67
CA LYS A 299 -14.63 -4.00 -23.09
C LYS A 299 -14.67 -5.47 -22.66
N LEU A 300 -15.62 -5.80 -21.78
CA LEU A 300 -15.92 -7.17 -21.36
C LEU A 300 -17.44 -7.38 -21.37
N ASN A 301 -17.90 -8.53 -21.87
CA ASN A 301 -19.32 -8.86 -21.85
C ASN A 301 -19.81 -9.01 -20.40
N SER A 302 -20.98 -8.44 -20.08
CA SER A 302 -21.56 -8.42 -18.75
C SER A 302 -21.74 -9.81 -18.14
N PHE A 303 -21.91 -10.86 -18.93
CA PHE A 303 -22.09 -12.22 -18.40
C PHE A 303 -20.88 -12.69 -17.57
N TYR A 304 -19.66 -12.22 -17.87
CA TYR A 304 -18.47 -12.56 -17.07
C TYR A 304 -18.55 -12.03 -15.63
N SER A 305 -19.40 -11.04 -15.39
CA SER A 305 -19.63 -10.43 -14.07
C SER A 305 -20.86 -10.98 -13.34
N TRP A 306 -21.63 -11.88 -13.95
CA TRP A 306 -22.81 -12.45 -13.30
C TRP A 306 -22.42 -13.34 -12.13
N LYS A 307 -23.18 -13.26 -11.02
CA LYS A 307 -22.99 -14.11 -9.83
C LYS A 307 -23.00 -15.60 -10.20
N LEU A 308 -23.93 -16.00 -11.09
CA LEU A 308 -24.04 -17.38 -11.57
C LEU A 308 -22.78 -17.82 -12.32
N THR A 309 -22.30 -17.02 -13.27
CA THR A 309 -21.08 -17.32 -14.04
C THR A 309 -19.85 -17.42 -13.13
N ARG A 310 -19.71 -16.51 -12.16
CA ARG A 310 -18.65 -16.59 -11.14
C ARG A 310 -18.75 -17.88 -10.33
N TRP A 311 -19.95 -18.25 -9.86
CA TRP A 311 -20.18 -19.49 -9.09
C TRP A 311 -19.82 -20.74 -9.89
N LEU A 312 -20.32 -20.85 -11.13
CA LEU A 312 -20.05 -21.97 -12.01
C LEU A 312 -18.57 -22.07 -12.41
N THR A 313 -17.81 -20.99 -12.30
CA THR A 313 -16.37 -21.00 -12.61
C THR A 313 -15.55 -21.71 -11.53
N PHE A 314 -15.99 -21.73 -10.27
CA PHE A 314 -15.25 -22.35 -9.16
C PHE A 314 -14.82 -23.80 -9.42
N PRO A 315 -15.73 -24.76 -9.75
CA PRO A 315 -15.33 -26.14 -10.02
C PRO A 315 -14.40 -26.25 -11.25
N LEU A 316 -14.51 -25.32 -12.20
CA LEU A 316 -13.69 -25.30 -13.41
C LEU A 316 -12.23 -24.89 -13.12
N LEU A 317 -11.94 -24.27 -11.97
CA LEU A 317 -10.57 -23.90 -11.57
C LEU A 317 -9.75 -25.12 -11.14
N LEU A 318 -10.38 -26.25 -10.81
CA LEU A 318 -9.68 -27.50 -10.47
C LEU A 318 -8.96 -28.10 -11.70
N LEU A 319 -9.48 -27.86 -12.90
CA LEU A 319 -8.93 -28.37 -14.14
C LEU A 319 -7.64 -27.64 -14.52
N SER A 320 -6.61 -28.35 -14.97
CA SER A 320 -5.35 -27.73 -15.40
C SER A 320 -5.51 -26.85 -16.63
N THR A 321 -4.85 -25.70 -16.61
CA THR A 321 -4.70 -24.81 -17.76
C THR A 321 -3.81 -25.42 -18.85
N ARG A 322 -3.85 -24.87 -20.06
CA ARG A 322 -2.88 -25.26 -21.11
C ARG A 322 -1.44 -24.93 -20.72
N MET A 323 -1.19 -23.81 -20.04
CA MET A 323 0.13 -23.46 -19.51
C MET A 323 0.65 -24.51 -18.53
N GLU A 324 -0.17 -24.98 -17.57
CA GLU A 324 0.19 -26.07 -16.67
C GLU A 324 0.53 -27.36 -17.43
N ARG A 325 -0.25 -27.72 -18.45
CA ARG A 325 -0.01 -28.92 -19.26
C ARG A 325 1.29 -28.85 -20.05
N LEU A 326 1.62 -27.68 -20.63
CA LEU A 326 2.88 -27.46 -21.33
C LEU A 326 4.09 -27.61 -20.39
N LEU A 327 3.96 -27.17 -19.14
CA LEU A 327 5.01 -27.31 -18.13
C LEU A 327 5.16 -28.75 -17.62
N ARG A 328 4.06 -29.51 -17.47
CA ARG A 328 4.11 -30.92 -17.05
C ARG A 328 4.95 -31.79 -17.98
N GLN A 329 4.94 -31.48 -19.28
CA GLN A 329 5.75 -32.20 -20.28
C GLN A 329 7.25 -31.95 -20.13
N THR A 330 7.66 -30.85 -19.49
CA THR A 330 9.07 -30.44 -19.38
C THR A 330 9.70 -30.72 -18.00
N THR A 331 8.91 -30.93 -16.93
CA THR A 331 9.40 -30.94 -15.54
C THR A 331 9.41 -32.31 -14.82
N TRP A 332 9.34 -33.44 -15.53
CA TRP A 332 9.25 -34.78 -14.89
C TRP A 332 10.58 -35.31 -14.31
N LYS A 333 11.73 -34.69 -14.65
CA LYS A 333 13.04 -35.10 -14.10
C LYS A 333 13.21 -34.49 -12.71
N ARG A 334 13.45 -35.35 -11.70
CA ARG A 334 13.64 -35.01 -10.28
C ARG A 334 14.48 -33.75 -10.08
N TYR A 335 13.95 -32.86 -9.24
CA TYR A 335 14.51 -31.57 -8.89
C TYR A 335 15.68 -31.72 -7.90
N GLU A 336 16.90 -31.79 -8.42
CA GLU A 336 18.10 -31.48 -7.64
C GLU A 336 18.66 -30.17 -8.17
N PHE A 337 18.63 -29.11 -7.34
CA PHE A 337 19.23 -27.82 -7.69
C PHE A 337 20.61 -27.74 -7.05
N ILE A 338 21.66 -27.45 -7.81
CA ILE A 338 22.98 -27.13 -7.27
C ILE A 338 23.09 -25.61 -7.22
N ASP A 339 23.21 -25.03 -6.03
CA ASP A 339 23.40 -23.57 -5.88
C ASP A 339 24.77 -23.11 -6.44
N SER A 340 24.98 -21.79 -6.49
CA SER A 340 26.25 -21.20 -6.94
C SER A 340 27.45 -21.57 -6.05
N GLY A 341 27.23 -22.20 -4.89
CA GLY A 341 28.24 -22.74 -3.98
C GLY A 341 28.35 -24.28 -4.00
N GLY A 342 27.65 -24.98 -4.90
CA GLY A 342 27.72 -26.44 -5.04
C GLY A 342 26.71 -27.24 -4.19
N SER A 343 25.82 -26.59 -3.43
CA SER A 343 24.89 -27.26 -2.50
C SER A 343 23.63 -27.76 -3.21
N ARG A 344 23.24 -29.02 -2.95
CA ARG A 344 21.98 -29.59 -3.45
C ARG A 344 20.78 -29.11 -2.63
N ILE A 345 19.95 -28.24 -3.20
CA ILE A 345 18.66 -27.83 -2.61
C ILE A 345 17.59 -28.83 -3.09
N PRO A 346 16.84 -29.47 -2.17
CA PRO A 346 15.73 -30.34 -2.54
C PRO A 346 14.63 -29.53 -3.21
N GLY A 347 14.27 -29.86 -4.45
CA GLY A 347 13.21 -29.12 -5.14
C GLY A 347 11.81 -29.48 -4.67
N TYR A 348 10.86 -28.59 -4.97
CA TYR A 348 9.47 -28.70 -4.52
C TYR A 348 8.74 -29.91 -5.12
N ASN A 349 7.84 -30.49 -4.33
CA ASN A 349 6.95 -31.56 -4.79
C ASN A 349 5.94 -30.98 -5.80
N VAL A 350 5.79 -31.61 -6.97
CA VAL A 350 4.84 -31.22 -8.03
C VAL A 350 3.42 -31.05 -7.48
N TYR A 351 3.03 -31.85 -6.50
CA TYR A 351 1.74 -31.72 -5.81
C TYR A 351 1.62 -30.43 -5.00
N GLN A 352 2.68 -30.04 -4.28
CA GLN A 352 2.70 -28.78 -3.51
C GLN A 352 2.56 -27.57 -4.43
N VAL A 353 3.26 -27.58 -5.57
CA VAL A 353 3.16 -26.46 -6.52
C VAL A 353 1.78 -26.42 -7.18
N TRP A 354 1.22 -27.57 -7.55
CA TRP A 354 -0.15 -27.65 -8.04
C TRP A 354 -1.17 -27.12 -7.02
N LEU A 355 -1.02 -27.52 -5.74
CA LEU A 355 -1.88 -27.05 -4.66
C LEU A 355 -1.78 -25.54 -4.48
N ARG A 356 -0.57 -24.96 -4.50
CA ARG A 356 -0.35 -23.50 -4.44
C ARG A 356 -1.05 -22.77 -5.58
N LEU A 357 -0.92 -23.27 -6.82
CA LEU A 357 -1.62 -22.70 -7.96
C LEU A 357 -3.15 -22.75 -7.80
N ARG A 358 -3.70 -23.83 -7.22
CA ARG A 358 -5.14 -23.92 -6.95
C ARG A 358 -5.57 -22.95 -5.86
N LEU A 359 -4.81 -22.86 -4.77
CA LEU A 359 -5.07 -21.87 -3.71
C LEU A 359 -5.07 -20.46 -4.28
N LEU A 360 -4.09 -20.11 -5.11
CA LEU A 360 -4.04 -18.81 -5.79
C LEU A 360 -5.27 -18.53 -6.66
N LEU A 361 -5.70 -19.51 -7.48
CA LEU A 361 -6.90 -19.37 -8.32
C LEU A 361 -8.18 -19.24 -7.47
N VAL A 362 -8.27 -19.96 -6.36
CA VAL A 362 -9.39 -19.88 -5.42
C VAL A 362 -9.41 -18.54 -4.70
N THR A 363 -8.26 -18.02 -4.25
CA THR A 363 -8.15 -16.69 -3.66
C THR A 363 -8.57 -15.61 -4.65
N ALA A 364 -8.12 -15.70 -5.91
CA ALA A 364 -8.54 -14.79 -6.97
C ALA A 364 -10.04 -14.92 -7.30
N TRP A 365 -10.64 -16.10 -7.11
CA TRP A 365 -12.07 -16.31 -7.28
C TRP A 365 -12.88 -15.70 -6.13
N GLN A 366 -12.43 -15.89 -4.89
CA GLN A 366 -13.06 -15.31 -3.69
C GLN A 366 -13.07 -13.78 -3.76
N SER A 367 -11.98 -13.16 -4.23
CA SER A 367 -11.92 -11.71 -4.39
C SER A 367 -12.94 -11.18 -5.40
N THR A 368 -13.44 -12.00 -6.33
CA THR A 368 -14.53 -11.58 -7.23
C THR A 368 -15.90 -11.46 -6.55
N PHE A 369 -16.06 -11.98 -5.33
CA PHE A 369 -17.32 -11.96 -4.58
C PHE A 369 -17.27 -11.05 -3.36
N PHE A 370 -16.19 -11.10 -2.60
CA PHE A 370 -16.17 -10.62 -1.22
C PHE A 370 -15.23 -9.43 -0.98
N GLU A 371 -14.27 -9.19 -1.88
CA GLU A 371 -13.32 -8.09 -1.71
C GLU A 371 -13.66 -6.93 -2.65
N ILE A 372 -13.87 -5.75 -2.09
CA ILE A 372 -13.83 -4.49 -2.83
C ILE A 372 -12.35 -4.13 -2.97
N ARG A 373 -11.69 -4.62 -4.03
CA ARG A 373 -10.33 -4.19 -4.36
C ARG A 373 -10.40 -2.89 -5.16
N GLU A 374 -9.80 -1.84 -4.63
CA GLU A 374 -9.58 -0.61 -5.39
C GLU A 374 -8.43 -0.82 -6.38
N GLU A 375 -8.81 -1.17 -7.61
CA GLU A 375 -7.88 -1.20 -8.74
C GLU A 375 -7.40 0.22 -9.04
N VAL A 376 -6.15 0.34 -9.50
CA VAL A 376 -5.57 1.67 -9.81
C VAL A 376 -6.41 2.35 -10.91
N PRO A 377 -6.86 3.61 -10.69
CA PRO A 377 -7.64 4.33 -11.68
C PRO A 377 -6.80 4.63 -12.91
N VAL A 378 -7.42 4.51 -14.09
CA VAL A 378 -6.78 4.89 -15.36
C VAL A 378 -6.62 6.40 -15.39
N LEU A 379 -5.53 6.86 -15.99
CA LEU A 379 -5.31 8.26 -16.28
C LEU A 379 -6.46 8.78 -17.17
N GLU A 380 -7.33 9.59 -16.58
CA GLU A 380 -8.47 10.19 -17.28
C GLU A 380 -8.05 11.38 -18.15
N GLU A 381 -8.92 11.77 -19.08
CA GLU A 381 -8.66 12.84 -20.06
C GLU A 381 -8.73 14.25 -19.46
N SER A 382 -9.24 14.40 -18.24
CA SER A 382 -9.38 15.69 -17.56
C SER A 382 -8.05 16.16 -16.94
N PRO A 383 -7.69 17.45 -17.01
CA PRO A 383 -6.46 18.00 -16.45
C PRO A 383 -6.57 18.12 -14.92
N THR A 384 -6.69 17.00 -14.22
CA THR A 384 -6.54 16.96 -12.77
C THR A 384 -5.10 16.59 -12.46
N SER A 385 -4.38 17.50 -11.81
CA SER A 385 -3.05 17.23 -11.24
C SER A 385 -3.07 15.92 -10.42
N GLY A 386 -1.93 15.21 -10.35
CA GLY A 386 -1.78 14.08 -9.43
C GLY A 386 -1.95 14.42 -7.94
N TYR A 387 -2.06 15.72 -7.65
CA TYR A 387 -2.35 16.28 -6.34
C TYR A 387 -3.73 16.92 -6.26
N ALA A 388 -4.63 16.69 -7.22
CA ALA A 388 -5.99 17.21 -7.20
C ALA A 388 -6.55 17.08 -5.77
N VAL A 389 -6.78 18.25 -5.17
CA VAL A 389 -7.02 18.37 -3.74
C VAL A 389 -8.42 17.84 -3.48
N THR A 390 -8.53 16.56 -3.14
CA THR A 390 -9.74 16.02 -2.57
C THR A 390 -9.86 16.50 -1.13
N THR A 391 -11.09 16.64 -0.64
CA THR A 391 -11.38 16.92 0.77
C THR A 391 -10.59 15.99 1.71
N GLU A 392 -10.28 14.77 1.26
CA GLU A 392 -9.53 13.76 2.00
C GLU A 392 -8.02 14.05 2.12
N ASN A 393 -7.41 14.68 1.12
CA ASN A 393 -6.00 15.13 1.18
C ASN A 393 -5.85 16.34 2.11
N ILE A 394 -6.79 17.30 2.07
CA ILE A 394 -6.84 18.41 3.03
C ILE A 394 -7.08 17.84 4.43
N ALA A 395 -8.05 16.94 4.58
CA ALA A 395 -8.35 16.30 5.86
C ALA A 395 -7.10 15.61 6.43
N SER A 396 -6.33 14.87 5.63
CA SER A 396 -5.15 14.14 6.12
C SER A 396 -4.00 15.07 6.55
N ALA A 397 -3.77 16.17 5.83
CA ALA A 397 -2.80 17.19 6.25
C ALA A 397 -3.26 17.91 7.52
N LEU A 398 -4.55 18.25 7.57
CA LEU A 398 -5.19 18.92 8.69
C LEU A 398 -5.25 18.04 9.95
N ILE A 399 -5.46 16.73 9.78
CA ILE A 399 -5.38 15.74 10.86
C ILE A 399 -4.00 15.78 11.50
N ARG A 400 -2.92 15.78 10.70
CA ARG A 400 -1.55 15.83 11.22
C ARG A 400 -1.27 17.14 11.97
N GLU A 401 -1.72 18.27 11.42
CA GLU A 401 -1.57 19.58 12.05
C GLU A 401 -2.37 19.68 13.35
N ALA A 402 -3.64 19.28 13.34
CA ALA A 402 -4.50 19.27 14.54
C ALA A 402 -3.95 18.36 15.64
N VAL A 403 -3.42 17.19 15.30
CA VAL A 403 -2.76 16.29 16.27
C VAL A 403 -1.49 16.92 16.83
N ALA A 404 -0.67 17.57 16.01
CA ALA A 404 0.52 18.27 16.47
C ALA A 404 0.17 19.40 17.47
N LEU A 405 -0.89 20.15 17.20
CA LEU A 405 -1.40 21.20 18.10
C LEU A 405 -1.94 20.63 19.41
N VAL A 406 -2.64 19.49 19.37
CA VAL A 406 -3.07 18.76 20.57
C VAL A 406 -1.87 18.32 21.40
N CYS A 407 -0.83 17.77 20.77
CA CYS A 407 0.41 17.39 21.47
C CYS A 407 1.13 18.61 22.07
N ALA A 408 1.05 19.77 21.42
CA ALA A 408 1.56 21.04 21.92
C ALA A 408 0.65 21.68 23.01
N LYS A 409 -0.50 21.07 23.33
CA LYS A 409 -1.56 21.60 24.22
C LYS A 409 -2.19 22.92 23.74
N GLU A 410 -2.09 23.21 22.45
CA GLU A 410 -2.72 24.37 21.79
C GLU A 410 -4.12 24.01 21.29
N PHE A 411 -5.02 23.68 22.21
CA PHE A 411 -6.33 23.10 21.86
C PHE A 411 -7.25 24.05 21.10
N ASP A 412 -7.26 25.35 21.41
CA ASP A 412 -8.08 26.34 20.71
C ASP A 412 -7.69 26.49 19.24
N ALA A 413 -6.39 26.50 18.93
CA ALA A 413 -5.89 26.55 17.55
C ALA A 413 -6.27 25.28 16.78
N GLY A 414 -6.08 24.11 17.40
CA GLY A 414 -6.49 22.83 16.82
C GLY A 414 -8.00 22.77 16.55
N TYR A 415 -8.82 23.25 17.50
CA TYR A 415 -10.27 23.32 17.37
C TYR A 415 -10.69 24.22 16.21
N MET A 416 -10.12 25.43 16.12
CA MET A 416 -10.45 26.39 15.06
C MET A 416 -10.19 25.82 13.66
N ILE A 417 -9.04 25.18 13.47
CA ILE A 417 -8.65 24.58 12.19
C ILE A 417 -9.64 23.47 11.78
N VAL A 418 -9.96 22.56 12.71
CA VAL A 418 -10.89 21.45 12.48
C VAL A 418 -12.31 21.95 12.22
N ARG A 419 -12.79 22.91 13.03
CA ARG A 419 -14.11 23.53 12.90
C ARG A 419 -14.27 24.24 11.56
N ASP A 420 -13.29 25.04 11.16
CA ASP A 420 -13.32 25.79 9.90
C ASP A 420 -13.29 24.85 8.69
N PHE A 421 -12.56 23.73 8.81
CA PHE A 421 -12.59 22.68 7.80
C PHE A 421 -13.98 22.04 7.66
N ILE A 422 -14.63 21.67 8.77
CA ILE A 422 -16.00 21.12 8.74
C ILE A 422 -16.98 22.12 8.13
N LYS A 423 -16.86 23.42 8.46
CA LYS A 423 -17.75 24.47 7.92
C LYS A 423 -17.59 24.67 6.41
N ARG A 424 -16.37 24.51 5.88
CA ARG A 424 -16.06 24.72 4.44
C ARG A 424 -16.35 23.50 3.57
N ASN A 425 -16.57 22.33 4.16
CA ASN A 425 -16.72 21.07 3.41
C ASN A 425 -18.11 20.46 3.65
N PRO A 426 -18.93 20.27 2.60
CA PRO A 426 -20.29 19.73 2.75
C PRO A 426 -20.35 18.30 3.31
N THR A 427 -19.32 17.48 3.09
CA THR A 427 -19.22 16.09 3.57
C THR A 427 -17.79 15.78 4.04
N PRO A 428 -17.37 16.23 5.22
CA PRO A 428 -16.01 16.02 5.71
C PRO A 428 -15.81 14.54 6.14
N PRO A 429 -14.60 13.98 6.00
CA PRO A 429 -14.32 12.59 6.39
C PRO A 429 -14.60 12.31 7.88
N GLU A 430 -15.07 11.11 8.20
CA GLU A 430 -15.44 10.71 9.57
C GLU A 430 -14.31 10.92 10.60
N LYS A 431 -13.05 10.67 10.21
CA LYS A 431 -11.87 10.83 11.07
C LYS A 431 -11.71 12.26 11.63
N ILE A 432 -12.21 13.26 10.92
CA ILE A 432 -12.17 14.66 11.36
C ILE A 432 -13.03 14.86 12.62
N TYR A 433 -14.17 14.18 12.72
CA TYR A 433 -15.04 14.24 13.88
C TYR A 433 -14.44 13.52 15.10
N LEU A 434 -13.67 12.45 14.88
CA LEU A 434 -12.95 11.77 15.96
C LEU A 434 -11.90 12.69 16.60
N ILE A 435 -11.18 13.46 15.77
CA ILE A 435 -10.21 14.45 16.26
C ILE A 435 -10.90 15.63 16.93
N LEU A 436 -11.98 16.14 16.33
CA LEU A 436 -12.80 17.20 16.93
C LEU A 436 -13.21 16.82 18.35
N GLY A 437 -13.68 15.59 18.55
CA GLY A 437 -14.10 15.13 19.87
C GLY A 437 -12.97 15.00 20.87
N ARG A 438 -11.80 14.50 20.47
CA ARG A 438 -10.61 14.46 21.35
C ARG A 438 -10.13 15.86 21.76
N ILE A 439 -10.08 16.80 20.81
CA ILE A 439 -9.74 18.20 21.10
C ILE A 439 -10.75 18.79 22.06
N THR A 440 -12.04 18.60 21.78
CA THR A 440 -13.12 19.14 22.60
C THR A 440 -13.08 18.57 24.01
N GLN A 441 -12.86 17.26 24.15
CA GLN A 441 -12.72 16.62 25.46
C GLN A 441 -11.60 17.28 26.26
N ALA A 442 -10.40 17.43 25.68
CA ALA A 442 -9.28 18.09 26.33
C ALA A 442 -9.57 19.56 26.69
N MET A 443 -10.33 20.27 25.87
CA MET A 443 -10.75 21.65 26.17
C MET A 443 -11.73 21.72 27.34
N LEU A 444 -12.72 20.82 27.37
CA LEU A 444 -13.77 20.79 28.40
C LEU A 444 -13.26 20.25 29.74
N GLU A 445 -12.22 19.42 29.75
CA GLU A 445 -11.51 19.01 30.97
C GLU A 445 -10.78 20.18 31.64
N ASN A 446 -10.30 21.15 30.85
CA ASN A 446 -9.64 22.36 31.36
C ASN A 446 -10.63 23.45 31.77
N GLU A 447 -11.60 23.77 30.91
CA GLU A 447 -12.53 24.87 31.14
C GLU A 447 -13.89 24.61 30.50
N LEU A 448 -14.96 24.73 31.31
CA LEU A 448 -16.33 24.57 30.82
C LEU A 448 -16.78 25.83 30.08
N ARG A 449 -17.02 25.70 28.77
CA ARG A 449 -17.43 26.80 27.88
C ARG A 449 -18.79 26.50 27.23
N PRO A 450 -19.91 27.09 27.70
CA PRO A 450 -21.26 26.78 27.20
C PRO A 450 -21.44 26.96 25.69
N ASP A 451 -20.84 28.00 25.10
CA ASP A 451 -20.91 28.28 23.67
C ASP A 451 -20.23 27.17 22.84
N LEU A 452 -19.07 26.70 23.31
CA LEU A 452 -18.34 25.58 22.70
C LEU A 452 -19.17 24.29 22.75
N VAL A 453 -19.81 24.02 23.89
CA VAL A 453 -20.67 22.83 24.04
C VAL A 453 -21.83 22.87 23.04
N SER A 454 -22.52 24.00 22.93
CA SER A 454 -23.62 24.15 21.97
C SER A 454 -23.16 23.97 20.52
N GLU A 455 -22.00 24.51 20.15
CA GLU A 455 -21.45 24.37 18.81
C GLU A 455 -21.05 22.92 18.51
N VAL A 456 -20.37 22.26 19.44
CA VAL A 456 -19.93 20.86 19.28
C VAL A 456 -21.12 19.93 19.13
N MET A 457 -22.15 20.06 19.97
CA MET A 457 -23.35 19.23 19.86
C MET A 457 -24.00 19.35 18.48
N SER A 458 -24.11 20.58 17.94
CA SER A 458 -24.61 20.81 16.59
C SER A 458 -23.74 20.15 15.49
N LEU A 459 -22.41 20.14 15.65
CA LEU A 459 -21.50 19.49 14.71
C LEU A 459 -21.63 17.96 14.76
N PHE A 460 -21.78 17.38 15.95
CA PHE A 460 -21.98 15.94 16.11
C PHE A 460 -23.36 15.48 15.65
N ASP A 461 -24.42 16.28 15.82
CA ASP A 461 -25.74 16.01 15.25
C ASP A 461 -25.66 15.87 13.72
N LYS A 462 -24.94 16.77 13.06
CA LYS A 462 -24.67 16.66 11.61
C LYS A 462 -23.85 15.41 11.28
N ALA A 463 -22.83 15.10 12.08
CA ALA A 463 -22.00 13.90 11.89
C ALA A 463 -22.85 12.61 11.94
N MET A 464 -23.79 12.53 12.88
CA MET A 464 -24.71 11.38 13.01
C MET A 464 -25.65 11.22 11.81
N VAL A 465 -26.04 12.32 11.16
CA VAL A 465 -26.82 12.28 9.91
C VAL A 465 -25.99 11.77 8.75
N PHE A 466 -24.73 12.21 8.62
CA PHE A 466 -23.83 11.78 7.54
C PHE A 466 -23.32 10.35 7.71
N PHE A 467 -23.07 9.93 8.95
CA PHE A 467 -22.46 8.65 9.28
C PHE A 467 -23.35 7.81 10.21
N PRO A 468 -24.57 7.42 9.77
CA PRO A 468 -25.57 6.81 10.64
C PRO A 468 -25.16 5.45 11.19
N LYS A 469 -24.18 4.75 10.59
CA LYS A 469 -23.68 3.45 11.04
C LYS A 469 -22.30 3.50 11.72
N ASN A 470 -21.71 4.68 11.87
CA ASN A 470 -20.40 4.81 12.49
C ASN A 470 -20.54 4.79 14.02
N THR A 471 -19.91 3.81 14.67
CA THR A 471 -19.97 3.60 16.12
C THR A 471 -18.92 4.40 16.88
N ASP A 472 -17.77 4.69 16.25
CA ASP A 472 -16.70 5.53 16.83
C ASP A 472 -17.18 6.96 17.11
N ILE A 473 -17.97 7.55 16.19
CA ILE A 473 -18.54 8.90 16.38
C ILE A 473 -19.48 8.93 17.59
N ARG A 474 -20.28 7.87 17.80
CA ARG A 474 -21.17 7.75 18.95
C ARG A 474 -20.41 7.55 20.25
N PHE A 475 -19.35 6.75 20.21
CA PHE A 475 -18.45 6.55 21.34
C PHE A 475 -17.83 7.89 21.77
N VAL A 476 -17.26 8.64 20.83
CA VAL A 476 -16.66 9.95 21.11
C VAL A 476 -17.69 10.95 21.65
N LEU A 477 -18.91 10.99 21.10
CA LEU A 477 -19.99 11.83 21.64
C LEU A 477 -20.36 11.43 23.07
N GLY A 478 -20.42 10.12 23.35
CA GLY A 478 -20.63 9.59 24.70
C GLY A 478 -19.54 10.06 25.67
N GLN A 479 -18.27 10.03 25.26
CA GLN A 479 -17.15 10.53 26.07
C GLN A 479 -17.28 12.04 26.36
N ILE A 480 -17.68 12.85 25.37
CA ILE A 480 -17.94 14.29 25.58
C ILE A 480 -19.03 14.50 26.63
N HIS A 481 -20.11 13.71 26.58
CA HIS A 481 -21.16 13.76 27.60
C HIS A 481 -20.67 13.35 28.99
N LEU A 482 -19.75 12.38 29.10
CA LEU A 482 -19.11 12.03 30.37
C LEU A 482 -18.27 13.19 30.93
N THR A 483 -17.48 13.87 30.09
CA THR A 483 -16.72 15.06 30.49
C THR A 483 -17.64 16.17 31.00
N LEU A 484 -18.82 16.32 30.38
CA LEU A 484 -19.86 17.25 30.81
C LEU A 484 -20.67 16.77 32.03
N LYS A 485 -20.36 15.58 32.57
CA LYS A 485 -21.08 14.92 33.68
C LYS A 485 -22.54 14.58 33.37
N ASN A 486 -22.91 14.52 32.09
CA ASN A 486 -24.23 14.13 31.61
C ASN A 486 -24.29 12.60 31.40
N THR A 487 -24.27 11.86 32.50
CA THR A 487 -24.19 10.38 32.49
C THR A 487 -25.33 9.72 31.74
N GLN A 488 -26.56 10.24 31.83
CA GLN A 488 -27.71 9.69 31.12
C GLN A 488 -27.58 9.82 29.59
N SER A 489 -27.12 10.96 29.10
CA SER A 489 -26.89 11.18 27.66
C SER A 489 -25.72 10.36 27.13
N ALA A 490 -24.65 10.21 27.93
CA ALA A 490 -23.52 9.35 27.59
C ALA A 490 -23.98 7.90 27.42
N GLU A 491 -24.77 7.38 28.37
CA GLU A 491 -25.31 6.03 28.30
C GLU A 491 -26.20 5.82 27.06
N GLN A 492 -27.04 6.79 26.69
CA GLN A 492 -27.86 6.71 25.48
C GLN A 492 -27.00 6.63 24.21
N CYS A 493 -25.93 7.43 24.13
CA CYS A 493 -24.99 7.38 23.00
C CYS A 493 -24.33 6.01 22.88
N PHE A 494 -23.82 5.48 23.99
CA PHE A 494 -23.21 4.15 24.05
C PHE A 494 -24.19 3.02 23.71
N ALA A 495 -25.41 3.05 24.27
CA ALA A 495 -26.44 2.08 23.95
C ALA A 495 -26.80 2.09 22.46
N SER A 496 -26.88 3.28 21.84
CA SER A 496 -27.12 3.40 20.40
C SER A 496 -25.94 2.88 19.56
N GLY A 497 -24.71 2.97 20.08
CA GLY A 497 -23.51 2.39 19.44
C GLY A 497 -23.51 0.87 19.50
N LEU A 498 -23.80 0.28 20.67
CA LEU A 498 -23.89 -1.18 20.84
C LEU A 498 -25.05 -1.82 20.07
N ALA A 499 -26.10 -1.06 19.78
CA ALA A 499 -27.17 -1.52 18.89
C ALA A 499 -26.71 -1.73 17.44
N ILE A 500 -25.61 -1.09 17.02
CA ILE A 500 -25.02 -1.20 15.69
C ILE A 500 -23.86 -2.19 15.68
N ASP A 501 -22.94 -2.05 16.65
CA ASP A 501 -21.82 -2.95 16.88
C ASP A 501 -21.83 -3.46 18.34
N PRO A 502 -22.46 -4.64 18.59
CA PRO A 502 -22.52 -5.23 19.92
C PRO A 502 -21.16 -5.56 20.54
N ASP A 503 -20.12 -5.68 19.71
CA ASP A 503 -18.79 -6.15 20.11
C ASP A 503 -17.79 -5.00 20.30
N HIS A 504 -18.26 -3.75 20.28
CA HIS A 504 -17.41 -2.57 20.39
C HIS A 504 -16.76 -2.45 21.77
N VAL A 505 -15.52 -2.90 21.86
CA VAL A 505 -14.72 -3.02 23.10
C VAL A 505 -14.72 -1.75 23.96
N ASP A 506 -14.49 -0.58 23.36
CA ASP A 506 -14.38 0.65 24.14
C ASP A 506 -15.72 1.12 24.70
N ILE A 507 -16.82 0.92 23.97
CA ILE A 507 -18.17 1.22 24.46
C ILE A 507 -18.57 0.26 25.59
N LEU A 508 -18.27 -1.04 25.44
CA LEU A 508 -18.51 -2.03 26.49
C LEU A 508 -17.79 -1.66 27.79
N ARG A 509 -16.55 -1.17 27.69
CA ARG A 509 -15.77 -0.72 28.85
C ARG A 509 -16.42 0.49 29.55
N GLU A 510 -16.75 1.53 28.80
CA GLU A 510 -17.38 2.74 29.37
C GLU A 510 -18.77 2.44 29.97
N MET A 511 -19.56 1.58 29.32
CA MET A 511 -20.84 1.12 29.84
C MET A 511 -20.70 0.35 31.15
N ALA A 512 -19.66 -0.48 31.27
CA ALA A 512 -19.37 -1.16 32.53
C ALA A 512 -19.00 -0.18 33.63
N LEU A 513 -18.09 0.77 33.35
CA LEU A 513 -17.65 1.78 34.32
C LEU A 513 -18.81 2.66 34.82
N LEU A 514 -19.71 3.07 33.92
CA LEU A 514 -20.91 3.83 34.26
C LEU A 514 -21.85 3.10 35.23
N LYS A 515 -21.93 1.76 35.12
CA LYS A 515 -22.87 0.92 35.88
C LYS A 515 -22.26 0.29 37.12
N MET A 516 -20.93 0.28 37.23
CA MET A 516 -20.20 -0.42 38.28
C MET A 516 -20.46 0.16 39.68
N ASN A 517 -20.67 1.47 39.78
CA ASN A 517 -20.89 2.15 41.06
C ASN A 517 -22.34 2.08 41.57
N ASP A 518 -23.28 1.60 40.76
CA ASP A 518 -24.68 1.43 41.17
C ASP A 518 -24.95 -0.02 41.59
N PRO A 519 -25.29 -0.28 42.88
CA PRO A 519 -25.56 -1.63 43.37
C PRO A 519 -26.67 -2.36 42.60
N HIS A 520 -27.62 -1.65 41.99
CA HIS A 520 -28.70 -2.27 41.22
C HIS A 520 -28.27 -2.67 39.80
N ARG A 521 -27.20 -2.07 39.28
CA ARG A 521 -26.77 -2.18 37.87
C ARG A 521 -25.42 -2.86 37.69
N ILE A 522 -24.74 -3.19 38.79
CA ILE A 522 -23.46 -3.90 38.77
C ILE A 522 -23.49 -5.26 38.05
N ASN A 523 -24.65 -5.93 38.00
CA ASN A 523 -24.79 -7.15 37.19
C ASN A 523 -24.72 -6.86 35.69
N GLU A 524 -25.32 -5.75 35.23
CA GLU A 524 -25.16 -5.32 33.84
C GLU A 524 -23.70 -4.94 33.54
N ALA A 525 -23.01 -4.29 34.48
CA ALA A 525 -21.58 -3.98 34.35
C ALA A 525 -20.73 -5.26 34.18
N ARG A 526 -21.04 -6.31 34.94
CA ARG A 526 -20.43 -7.63 34.81
C ARG A 526 -20.64 -8.22 33.41
N GLU A 527 -21.86 -8.17 32.88
CA GLU A 527 -22.15 -8.71 31.54
C GLU A 527 -21.37 -7.97 30.44
N HIS A 528 -21.27 -6.64 30.49
CA HIS A 528 -20.47 -5.87 29.53
C HIS A 528 -18.99 -6.24 29.59
N LEU A 529 -18.43 -6.41 30.78
CA LEU A 529 -17.03 -6.83 30.94
C LEU A 529 -16.80 -8.28 30.49
N LEU A 530 -17.77 -9.18 30.73
CA LEU A 530 -17.70 -10.56 30.22
C LEU A 530 -17.75 -10.60 28.69
N ALA A 531 -18.56 -9.76 28.05
CA ALA A 531 -18.56 -9.60 26.60
C ALA A 531 -17.21 -9.05 26.11
N LEU A 532 -16.64 -8.06 26.80
CA LEU A 532 -15.34 -7.48 26.46
C LEU A 532 -14.22 -8.52 26.50
N VAL A 533 -14.09 -9.30 27.57
CA VAL A 533 -13.01 -10.31 27.67
C VAL A 533 -13.20 -11.51 26.74
N ARG A 534 -14.41 -11.75 26.21
CA ARG A 534 -14.60 -12.71 25.11
C ARG A 534 -13.98 -12.22 23.81
N MET A 535 -13.98 -10.91 23.57
CA MET A 535 -13.39 -10.29 22.38
C MET A 535 -11.88 -10.05 22.54
N LYS A 536 -11.46 -9.62 23.74
CA LYS A 536 -10.05 -9.40 24.10
C LYS A 536 -9.72 -10.11 25.40
N ILE A 537 -9.36 -11.39 25.26
CA ILE A 537 -9.08 -12.27 26.41
C ILE A 537 -7.87 -11.82 27.24
N ASP A 538 -6.98 -11.02 26.64
CA ASP A 538 -5.77 -10.47 27.24
C ASP A 538 -5.96 -9.06 27.83
N ASP A 539 -7.18 -8.50 27.89
CA ASP A 539 -7.44 -7.18 28.48
C ASP A 539 -7.36 -7.22 30.02
N VAL A 540 -6.18 -6.87 30.54
CA VAL A 540 -5.86 -6.84 31.97
C VAL A 540 -6.77 -5.90 32.77
N ASN A 541 -7.17 -4.77 32.18
CA ASN A 541 -8.04 -3.80 32.85
C ASN A 541 -9.45 -4.36 33.03
N ALA A 542 -9.98 -5.01 31.99
CA ALA A 542 -11.29 -5.65 32.08
C ALA A 542 -11.32 -6.80 33.11
N TRP A 543 -10.27 -7.62 33.15
CA TRP A 543 -10.13 -8.63 34.20
C TRP A 543 -10.01 -8.02 35.61
N SER A 544 -9.30 -6.92 35.76
CA SER A 544 -9.20 -6.21 37.04
C SER A 544 -10.56 -5.68 37.53
N LEU A 545 -11.36 -5.10 36.63
CA LEU A 545 -12.72 -4.64 36.92
C LEU A 545 -13.66 -5.80 37.27
N LEU A 546 -13.57 -6.93 36.56
CA LEU A 546 -14.32 -8.16 36.91
C LEU A 546 -13.94 -8.66 38.31
N GLY A 547 -12.66 -8.63 38.67
CA GLY A 547 -12.19 -9.00 40.00
C GLY A 547 -12.72 -8.09 41.11
N LEU A 548 -12.82 -6.78 40.86
CA LEU A 548 -13.42 -5.82 41.79
C LEU A 548 -14.92 -6.09 42.01
N ILE A 549 -15.66 -6.33 40.91
CA ILE A 549 -17.08 -6.68 40.99
C ILE A 549 -17.26 -8.00 41.74
N ALA A 550 -16.47 -9.02 41.41
CA ALA A 550 -16.51 -10.33 42.05
C ALA A 550 -16.26 -10.24 43.56
N LYS A 551 -15.25 -9.46 43.98
CA LYS A 551 -14.97 -9.19 45.39
C LYS A 551 -16.13 -8.49 46.10
N SER A 552 -16.76 -7.50 45.46
CA SER A 552 -17.91 -6.78 46.04
C SER A 552 -19.14 -7.66 46.24
N ARG A 553 -19.28 -8.74 45.44
CA ARG A 553 -20.41 -9.66 45.44
C ARG A 553 -20.14 -11.00 46.14
N GLY A 554 -18.90 -11.27 46.55
CA GLY A 554 -18.49 -12.55 47.12
C GLY A 554 -18.42 -13.70 46.10
N ASP A 555 -18.27 -13.40 44.81
CA ASP A 555 -18.09 -14.40 43.75
C ASP A 555 -16.62 -14.85 43.71
N HIS A 556 -16.28 -15.81 44.57
CA HIS A 556 -14.90 -16.27 44.75
C HIS A 556 -14.31 -16.92 43.49
N ASP A 557 -15.12 -17.63 42.71
CA ASP A 557 -14.65 -18.32 41.50
C ASP A 557 -14.29 -17.32 40.40
N LEU A 558 -15.13 -16.29 40.17
CA LEU A 558 -14.82 -15.23 39.22
C LEU A 558 -13.64 -14.38 39.69
N GLN A 559 -13.53 -14.13 41.00
CA GLN A 559 -12.40 -13.39 41.58
C GLN A 559 -11.07 -14.12 41.35
N ASP A 560 -11.01 -15.42 41.60
CA ASP A 560 -9.81 -16.24 41.38
C ASP A 560 -9.46 -16.31 39.89
N THR A 561 -10.46 -16.48 39.03
CA THR A 561 -10.28 -16.47 37.57
C THR A 561 -9.70 -15.13 37.09
N ALA A 562 -10.28 -14.01 37.52
CA ALA A 562 -9.80 -12.68 37.16
C ALA A 562 -8.36 -12.44 37.64
N CYS A 563 -8.04 -12.82 38.88
CA CYS A 563 -6.69 -12.66 39.44
C CYS A 563 -5.66 -13.53 38.70
N PHE A 564 -6.04 -14.76 38.32
CA PHE A 564 -5.20 -15.63 37.50
C PHE A 564 -4.92 -15.01 36.13
N GLN A 565 -5.95 -14.52 35.43
CA GLN A 565 -5.78 -13.92 34.11
C GLN A 565 -4.92 -12.65 34.14
N VAL A 566 -5.13 -11.76 35.12
CA VAL A 566 -4.28 -10.56 35.28
C VAL A 566 -2.80 -10.95 35.48
N LYS A 567 -2.51 -11.91 36.36
CA LYS A 567 -1.13 -12.39 36.59
C LYS A 567 -0.52 -13.07 35.36
N ASN A 568 -1.34 -13.81 34.59
CA ASN A 568 -0.90 -14.51 33.39
C ASN A 568 -0.47 -13.55 32.28
N TYR A 569 -1.22 -12.45 32.09
CA TYR A 569 -0.93 -11.47 31.04
C TYR A 569 0.01 -10.35 31.48
N GLN A 570 0.02 -9.99 32.77
CA GLN A 570 0.91 -8.96 33.31
C GLN A 570 1.34 -9.28 34.76
N PRO A 571 2.47 -10.01 34.94
CA PRO A 571 2.92 -10.51 36.25
C PRO A 571 3.19 -9.42 37.29
N ASP A 572 3.60 -8.23 36.86
CA ASP A 572 3.94 -7.08 37.72
C ASP A 572 2.72 -6.19 38.03
N HIS A 573 1.53 -6.49 37.50
CA HIS A 573 0.33 -5.70 37.74
C HIS A 573 -0.24 -5.99 39.13
N HIS A 574 -0.57 -4.94 39.90
CA HIS A 574 -1.03 -5.09 41.28
C HIS A 574 -2.41 -5.77 41.31
N CYS A 575 -2.44 -7.08 41.55
CA CYS A 575 -3.67 -7.84 41.78
C CYS A 575 -4.19 -7.64 43.21
N LEU A 576 -5.51 -7.73 43.38
CA LEU A 576 -6.12 -7.98 44.69
C LEU A 576 -5.62 -9.31 45.25
N PRO A 577 -5.34 -9.42 46.57
CA PRO A 577 -4.87 -10.66 47.16
C PRO A 577 -5.90 -11.78 46.92
N THR A 578 -5.44 -12.90 46.37
CA THR A 578 -6.18 -14.16 46.32
C THR A 578 -6.46 -14.59 47.76
N LEU A 579 -7.71 -14.93 48.08
CA LEU A 579 -8.03 -15.57 49.35
C LEU A 579 -7.44 -16.99 49.28
N GLU A 580 -6.34 -17.22 49.97
CA GLU A 580 -5.84 -18.58 50.18
C GLU A 580 -6.99 -19.41 50.77
N LYS A 581 -7.43 -20.44 50.03
CA LYS A 581 -8.30 -21.47 50.57
C LYS A 581 -7.60 -22.04 51.81
N LYS A 582 -8.08 -21.67 53.01
CA LYS A 582 -7.72 -22.38 54.23
C LYS A 582 -8.00 -23.86 53.99
N ALA A 583 -6.95 -24.67 53.99
CA ALA A 583 -7.07 -26.12 53.99
C ALA A 583 -8.00 -26.50 55.15
N PRO A 584 -8.96 -27.44 54.96
CA PRO A 584 -9.77 -27.92 56.05
C PRO A 584 -8.83 -28.51 57.11
N SER A 585 -8.89 -27.97 58.32
CA SER A 585 -8.23 -28.56 59.49
C SER A 585 -8.76 -29.98 59.66
N SER A 586 -7.84 -30.95 59.60
CA SER A 586 -8.08 -32.37 59.87
C SER A 586 -8.71 -32.62 61.22
#